data_AF-H0HXQ8-F1
#
_entry.id   AF-H0HXQ8-F1
#
_cell.length_a   1.000
_cell.length_b   1.000
_cell.length_c   1.000
_cell.angle_alpha   90.00
_cell.angle_beta   90.00
_cell.angle_gamma   90.00
#
_symmetry.space_group_name_H-M   'P 1'
#
loop_
_entity.id
_entity.type
_entity.pdbx_description
1 polymer ?
#
loop_
_entity_poly.entity_id
_entity_poly.type
_entity_poly.pdbx_seq_one_letter_code
_entity_poly.pdbx_strand_id
1 'polypeptide(L)'
;MGARYDYFYLRDTKEGAEAEGKLTGKPPAEGPFGNDIRHGFVTDRAAKVSLGAIVRNAEIDVIWDRFQSRLEPLRNKINAALGKAWEEWEIPRESNAEWPEPVKADHDAWWIERRERQKEIDASIARNADIEWLYDRPVKAKGIVRVSGPFTVESLSPHRVLPLGEDPYLAEILEVEAESPDILSQADKDMLPLEPSNDFAQVVYDNLLASGVQNTKKGEAIHFEWLKPRVSRSGIVPFEGRYVENGELKRAAICIGPEYDTVGYDLVKKAAREAADLYDTLIVCGFAFAPEVDETRLNFGSLTVLKARMNQDLRMGDKLKATGAGNLFVIFGEPDLRVVKAEDDMFRIEVKGMDIFDPTTGEVRSSGGNDLKNDIAAWFIDDDYNEESFFVRQAYFVGQDPYDSLRRALKAEIDETAWEEISATISRPFPKPGSGRVCVKVINHFGDEVQKVFDV
;
A
#
# COMPACT_ATOMS: atom_id res chain seq x y z
N MET A 1 35.95 5.32 -6.36
CA MET A 1 36.20 5.45 -4.92
C MET A 1 34.94 5.05 -4.20
N GLY A 2 35.00 4.13 -3.24
CA GLY A 2 33.84 3.72 -2.43
C GLY A 2 33.64 4.64 -1.23
N ALA A 3 32.40 4.77 -0.76
CA ALA A 3 32.08 5.54 0.45
C ALA A 3 32.15 4.62 1.69
N ARG A 4 32.49 5.21 2.83
CA ARG A 4 32.51 4.54 4.14
C ARG A 4 31.41 5.12 5.00
N TYR A 5 30.59 4.26 5.59
CA TYR A 5 29.49 4.62 6.47
C TYR A 5 29.63 3.95 7.83
N ASP A 6 29.06 4.59 8.84
CA ASP A 6 29.01 4.03 10.19
C ASP A 6 28.16 2.75 10.22
N TYR A 7 28.57 1.81 11.06
CA TYR A 7 27.79 0.63 11.42
C TYR A 7 27.20 0.82 12.82
N PHE A 8 25.98 0.32 13.02
CA PHE A 8 25.24 0.45 14.28
C PHE A 8 24.94 -0.94 14.85
N TYR A 9 24.95 -1.06 16.18
CA TYR A 9 24.67 -2.34 16.83
C TYR A 9 23.22 -2.77 16.58
N LEU A 10 23.05 -3.97 16.03
CA LEU A 10 21.75 -4.63 15.90
C LEU A 10 21.35 -5.22 17.25
N ARG A 11 20.07 -5.09 17.61
CA ARG A 11 19.56 -5.55 18.91
C ARG A 11 19.64 -7.09 19.04
N ASP A 12 19.34 -7.80 17.96
CA ASP A 12 19.39 -9.27 17.88
C ASP A 12 20.81 -9.79 17.57
N THR A 13 21.81 -9.28 18.30
CA THR A 13 23.20 -9.73 18.23
C THR A 13 23.80 -9.80 19.62
N LYS A 14 24.79 -10.67 19.81
CA LYS A 14 25.52 -10.76 21.09
C LYS A 14 26.16 -9.42 21.46
N GLU A 15 26.75 -8.75 20.49
CA GLU A 15 27.40 -7.45 20.65
C GLU A 15 26.40 -6.34 20.97
N GLY A 16 25.21 -6.40 20.37
CA GLY A 16 24.09 -5.52 20.69
C GLY A 16 23.54 -5.75 22.09
N ALA A 17 23.34 -7.00 22.51
CA ALA A 17 22.92 -7.35 23.86
C ALA A 17 23.95 -6.90 24.92
N GLU A 18 25.25 -7.02 24.63
CA GLU A 18 26.31 -6.47 25.48
C GLU A 18 26.31 -4.93 25.53
N ALA A 19 26.06 -4.27 24.40
CA ALA A 19 25.93 -2.82 24.34
C ALA A 19 24.69 -2.33 25.11
N GLU A 20 23.55 -3.01 24.98
CA GLU A 20 22.31 -2.74 25.71
C GLU A 20 22.49 -3.00 27.21
N GLY A 21 23.18 -4.07 27.59
CA GLY A 21 23.54 -4.36 28.99
C GLY A 21 24.40 -3.24 29.61
N LYS A 22 25.39 -2.73 28.86
CA LYS A 22 26.22 -1.58 29.31
C LYS A 22 25.40 -0.30 29.49
N LEU A 23 24.42 -0.05 28.63
CA LEU A 23 23.53 1.12 28.71
C LEU A 23 22.55 1.02 29.90
N THR A 24 22.07 -0.18 30.19
CA THR A 24 21.06 -0.41 31.24
C THR A 24 21.63 -0.75 32.61
N GLY A 25 22.92 -1.12 32.68
CA GLY A 25 23.54 -1.68 33.88
C GLY A 25 22.96 -3.05 34.29
N LYS A 26 22.17 -3.68 33.41
CA LYS A 26 21.61 -5.02 33.60
C LYS A 26 22.52 -6.06 32.93
N PRO A 27 22.50 -7.33 33.38
CA PRO A 27 23.19 -8.39 32.66
C PRO A 27 22.68 -8.44 31.21
N PRO A 28 23.58 -8.65 30.23
CA PRO A 28 23.17 -8.74 28.83
C PRO A 28 22.19 -9.90 28.64
N ALA A 29 21.24 -9.73 27.72
CA ALA A 29 20.29 -10.79 27.41
C ALA A 29 21.02 -12.03 26.88
N GLU A 30 20.67 -13.20 27.40
CA GLU A 30 21.16 -14.49 26.90
C GLU A 30 20.09 -15.10 26.00
N GLY A 31 20.44 -15.37 24.74
CA GLY A 31 19.51 -15.97 23.80
C GLY A 31 20.18 -16.41 22.51
N PRO A 32 19.47 -17.18 21.66
CA PRO A 32 19.91 -17.39 20.29
C PRO A 32 19.76 -16.06 19.53
N PHE A 33 20.87 -15.50 19.07
CA PHE A 33 20.87 -14.29 18.25
C PHE A 33 20.77 -14.68 16.76
N GLY A 34 19.79 -14.10 16.06
CA GLY A 34 19.52 -14.38 14.64
C GLY A 34 20.20 -13.42 13.66
N ASN A 35 20.84 -12.35 14.15
CA ASN A 35 21.33 -11.22 13.34
C ASN A 35 20.23 -10.56 12.49
N ASP A 36 18.99 -10.57 12.97
CA ASP A 36 17.85 -10.07 12.21
C ASP A 36 17.64 -8.57 12.43
N ILE A 37 17.73 -7.80 11.35
CA ILE A 37 17.57 -6.34 11.35
C ILE A 37 16.16 -5.87 11.78
N ARG A 38 15.16 -6.75 11.68
CA ARG A 38 13.77 -6.45 12.06
C ARG A 38 13.61 -6.15 13.56
N HIS A 39 14.48 -6.72 14.39
CA HIS A 39 14.52 -6.43 15.83
C HIS A 39 15.10 -5.04 16.15
N GLY A 40 15.55 -4.31 15.12
CA GLY A 40 16.02 -2.94 15.22
C GLY A 40 17.46 -2.82 15.70
N PHE A 41 17.82 -1.58 16.05
CA PHE A 41 19.14 -1.21 16.53
C PHE A 41 19.09 -0.94 18.04
N VAL A 42 20.24 -1.09 18.69
CA VAL A 42 20.43 -0.57 20.05
C VAL A 42 20.45 0.95 19.98
N THR A 43 19.54 1.61 20.68
CA THR A 43 19.38 3.06 20.69
C THR A 43 19.74 3.66 22.05
N ASP A 44 20.17 4.92 22.03
CA ASP A 44 20.37 5.70 23.24
C ASP A 44 19.04 5.93 23.98
N ARG A 45 19.16 6.18 25.28
CA ARG A 45 18.04 6.32 26.21
C ARG A 45 18.14 7.64 26.94
N ALA A 46 17.03 8.35 27.08
CA ALA A 46 16.92 9.52 27.94
C ALA A 46 16.05 9.20 29.15
N ALA A 47 16.50 9.61 30.34
CA ALA A 47 15.71 9.51 31.55
C ALA A 47 14.60 10.57 31.52
N LYS A 48 13.34 10.12 31.53
CA LYS A 48 12.17 10.99 31.66
C LYS A 48 11.78 11.05 33.13
N VAL A 49 12.30 12.06 33.81
CA VAL A 49 11.98 12.30 35.23
C VAL A 49 10.60 12.93 35.34
N SER A 50 9.58 12.11 35.58
CA SER A 50 8.23 12.57 35.88
C SER A 50 8.03 12.73 37.39
N LEU A 51 7.17 13.66 37.82
CA LEU A 51 6.76 13.80 39.23
C LEU A 51 6.22 12.47 39.79
N GLY A 52 5.50 11.70 38.98
CA GLY A 52 4.98 10.39 39.37
C GLY A 52 6.06 9.32 39.56
N ALA A 53 7.19 9.39 38.85
CA ALA A 53 8.32 8.49 39.06
C ALA A 53 9.08 8.82 40.36
N ILE A 54 9.18 10.10 40.72
CA ILE A 54 9.77 10.54 41.99
C ILE A 54 8.90 10.08 43.17
N VAL A 55 7.59 10.33 43.12
CA VAL A 55 6.66 10.00 44.23
C VAL A 55 6.57 8.48 44.49
N ARG A 56 6.71 7.64 43.46
CA ARG A 56 6.63 6.18 43.61
C ARG A 56 7.94 5.54 44.07
N ASN A 57 9.04 6.29 44.16
CA ASN A 57 10.35 5.76 44.52
C ASN A 57 10.54 5.70 46.04
N ALA A 58 10.22 4.55 46.65
CA ALA A 58 10.39 4.30 48.07
C ALA A 58 11.86 4.39 48.57
N GLU A 59 12.86 4.29 47.68
CA GLU A 59 14.26 4.49 48.08
C GLU A 59 14.52 5.93 48.55
N ILE A 60 13.78 6.91 48.02
CA ILE A 60 13.96 8.33 48.39
C ILE A 60 13.64 8.54 49.87
N ASP A 61 12.56 7.92 50.36
CA ASP A 61 12.16 8.00 51.78
C ASP A 61 13.22 7.36 52.68
N VAL A 62 13.76 6.20 52.29
CA VAL A 62 14.82 5.50 53.04
C VAL A 62 16.11 6.34 53.10
N ILE A 63 16.51 6.93 51.96
CA ILE A 63 17.68 7.82 51.90
C ILE A 63 17.43 9.05 52.79
N TRP A 64 16.23 9.64 52.70
CA TRP A 64 15.85 10.80 53.49
C TRP A 64 15.93 10.52 55.00
N ASP A 65 15.29 9.45 55.48
CA ASP A 65 15.30 9.04 56.90
C ASP A 65 16.73 8.83 57.43
N ARG A 66 17.56 8.14 56.64
CA ARG A 66 18.96 7.87 57.01
C ARG A 66 19.76 9.14 57.19
N PHE A 67 19.59 10.13 56.31
CA PHE A 67 20.28 11.42 56.45
C PHE A 67 19.64 12.33 57.51
N GLN A 68 18.32 12.28 57.72
CA GLN A 68 17.68 13.05 58.79
C GLN A 68 18.22 12.68 60.16
N SER A 69 18.45 11.40 60.42
CA SER A 69 19.06 10.94 61.68
C SER A 69 20.43 11.56 61.97
N ARG A 70 21.15 12.02 60.93
CA ARG A 70 22.45 12.71 61.03
C ARG A 70 22.32 14.24 61.05
N LEU A 71 21.36 14.78 60.31
CA LEU A 71 21.14 16.22 60.16
C LEU A 71 20.44 16.83 61.38
N GLU A 72 19.50 16.12 62.02
CA GLU A 72 18.76 16.61 63.20
C GLU A 72 19.69 16.96 64.39
N PRO A 73 20.66 16.10 64.78
CA PRO A 73 21.61 16.46 65.84
C PRO A 73 22.45 17.70 65.52
N LEU A 74 22.89 17.85 64.27
CA LEU A 74 23.66 19.02 63.83
C LEU A 74 22.80 20.29 63.86
N ARG A 75 21.54 20.21 63.40
CA ARG A 75 20.57 21.30 63.49
C ARG A 75 20.36 21.75 64.93
N ASN A 76 20.16 20.80 65.84
CA ASN A 76 19.93 21.11 67.26
C ASN A 76 21.15 21.80 67.90
N LYS A 77 22.38 21.42 67.54
CA LYS A 77 23.61 22.10 67.97
C LYS A 77 23.69 23.54 67.47
N ILE A 78 23.41 23.75 66.18
CA ILE A 78 23.41 25.09 65.56
C ILE A 78 22.34 25.99 66.23
N ASN A 79 21.14 25.47 66.41
CA ASN A 79 20.03 26.18 67.05
C ASN A 79 20.32 26.54 68.52
N ALA A 80 20.87 25.60 69.29
CA ALA A 80 21.24 25.83 70.68
C ALA A 80 22.36 26.88 70.81
N ALA A 81 23.34 26.88 69.91
CA ALA A 81 24.45 27.83 69.95
C ALA A 81 24.05 29.25 69.50
N LEU A 82 23.06 29.38 68.60
CA LEU A 82 22.58 30.66 68.09
C LEU A 82 21.34 31.20 68.83
N GLY A 83 20.75 30.41 69.75
CA GLY A 83 19.53 30.77 70.46
C GLY A 83 18.31 30.92 69.53
N LYS A 84 18.32 30.22 68.39
CA LYS A 84 17.27 30.25 67.37
C LYS A 84 16.59 28.90 67.25
N ALA A 85 15.40 28.87 66.66
CA ALA A 85 14.64 27.66 66.39
C ALA A 85 14.41 27.53 64.88
N TRP A 86 15.50 27.38 64.12
CA TRP A 86 15.39 27.24 62.66
C TRP A 86 14.94 25.84 62.27
N GLU A 87 14.00 25.81 61.33
CA GLU A 87 13.67 24.59 60.59
C GLU A 87 14.69 24.30 59.49
N GLU A 88 14.64 23.10 58.91
CA GLU A 88 15.64 22.64 57.93
C GLU A 88 15.78 23.57 56.71
N TRP A 89 14.68 24.20 56.28
CA TRP A 89 14.66 25.13 55.15
C TRP A 89 15.08 26.56 55.52
N GLU A 90 15.23 26.88 56.80
CA GLU A 90 15.54 28.24 57.29
C GLU A 90 17.03 28.45 57.57
N ILE A 91 17.83 27.37 57.58
CA ILE A 91 19.29 27.48 57.76
C ILE A 91 19.91 28.20 56.55
N PRO A 92 20.62 29.33 56.76
CA PRO A 92 21.24 30.09 55.68
C PRO A 92 22.25 29.26 54.87
N ARG A 93 22.38 29.57 53.57
CA ARG A 93 23.35 28.88 52.68
C ARG A 93 24.81 29.19 52.98
N GLU A 94 25.08 30.37 53.52
CA GLU A 94 26.40 30.83 53.91
C GLU A 94 26.42 31.10 55.41
N SER A 95 27.53 30.78 56.07
CA SER A 95 27.70 31.11 57.48
C SER A 95 27.96 32.61 57.65
N ASN A 96 27.36 33.22 58.68
CA ASN A 96 27.60 34.64 58.96
C ASN A 96 29.00 34.82 59.56
N ALA A 97 29.72 35.86 59.16
CA ALA A 97 31.04 36.21 59.68
C ALA A 97 31.05 36.37 61.20
N GLU A 98 29.94 36.80 61.81
CA GLU A 98 29.77 37.02 63.25
C GLU A 98 29.53 35.74 64.07
N TRP A 99 29.40 34.57 63.44
CA TRP A 99 29.16 33.32 64.17
C TRP A 99 30.44 32.77 64.84
N PRO A 100 30.32 32.13 66.02
CA PRO A 100 31.44 31.43 66.63
C PRO A 100 32.01 30.35 65.71
N GLU A 101 33.33 30.17 65.70
CA GLU A 101 34.02 29.12 64.92
C GLU A 101 33.42 27.71 65.05
N PRO A 102 33.03 27.19 66.24
CA PRO A 102 32.42 25.86 66.33
C PRO A 102 31.06 25.77 65.59
N VAL A 103 30.29 26.86 65.55
CA VAL A 103 29.00 26.91 64.84
C VAL A 103 29.20 26.92 63.33
N LYS A 104 30.27 27.58 62.85
CA LYS A 104 30.64 27.56 61.43
C LYS A 104 31.00 26.14 60.97
N ALA A 105 31.78 25.41 61.77
CA ALA A 105 32.13 24.02 61.47
C ALA A 105 30.90 23.08 61.44
N ASP A 106 29.98 23.22 62.42
CA ASP A 106 28.73 22.43 62.44
C ASP A 106 27.81 22.79 61.24
N HIS A 107 27.78 24.07 60.83
CA HIS A 107 27.03 24.53 59.65
C HIS A 107 27.59 23.98 58.34
N ASP A 108 28.91 23.99 58.17
CA ASP A 108 29.58 23.42 57.00
C ASP A 108 29.32 21.91 56.93
N ALA A 109 29.45 21.19 58.05
CA ALA A 109 29.14 19.76 58.13
C ALA A 109 27.69 19.46 57.75
N TRP A 110 26.74 20.28 58.22
CA TRP A 110 25.33 20.14 57.88
C TRP A 110 25.06 20.34 56.38
N TRP A 111 25.70 21.34 55.75
CA TRP A 111 25.56 21.55 54.30
C TRP A 111 26.23 20.48 53.45
N ILE A 112 27.35 19.91 53.91
CA ILE A 112 28.01 18.77 53.25
C ILE A 112 27.07 17.56 53.24
N GLU A 113 26.53 17.18 54.40
CA GLU A 113 25.59 16.05 54.52
C GLU A 113 24.31 16.31 53.71
N ARG A 114 23.81 17.56 53.69
CA ARG A 114 22.64 17.92 52.87
C ARG A 114 22.89 17.81 51.37
N ARG A 115 24.09 18.19 50.91
CA ARG A 115 24.50 18.05 49.50
C ARG A 115 24.67 16.58 49.11
N GLU A 116 25.25 15.77 49.99
CA GLU A 116 25.39 14.33 49.72
C GLU A 116 24.03 13.63 49.71
N ARG A 117 23.09 14.01 50.61
CA ARG A 117 21.70 13.55 50.56
C ARG A 117 21.05 13.87 49.21
N GLN A 118 21.17 15.12 48.73
CA GLN A 118 20.57 15.50 47.45
C GLN A 118 21.18 14.68 46.29
N LYS A 119 22.49 14.52 46.28
CA LYS A 119 23.22 13.75 45.26
C LYS A 119 22.79 12.27 45.23
N GLU A 120 22.57 11.66 46.39
CA GLU A 120 22.11 10.27 46.47
C GLU A 120 20.63 10.11 46.06
N ILE A 121 19.78 11.08 46.40
CA ILE A 121 18.40 11.14 45.91
C ILE A 121 18.39 11.29 44.38
N ASP A 122 19.16 12.22 43.83
CA ASP A 122 19.27 12.44 42.38
C ASP A 122 19.78 11.19 41.66
N ALA A 123 20.74 10.46 42.26
CA ALA A 123 21.22 9.19 41.74
C ALA A 123 20.16 8.08 41.79
N SER A 124 19.36 8.00 42.85
CA SER A 124 18.23 7.06 42.92
C SER A 124 17.17 7.39 41.88
N ILE A 125 16.82 8.67 41.71
CA ILE A 125 15.88 9.13 40.68
C ILE A 125 16.40 8.77 39.28
N ALA A 126 17.69 9.00 38.99
CA ALA A 126 18.26 8.68 37.69
C ALA A 126 18.23 7.17 37.37
N ARG A 127 18.37 6.30 38.38
CA ARG A 127 18.29 4.83 38.22
C ARG A 127 16.85 4.34 37.99
N ASN A 128 15.88 4.97 38.64
CA ASN A 128 14.48 4.54 38.67
C ASN A 128 13.57 5.35 37.74
N ALA A 129 14.10 6.31 36.99
CA ALA A 129 13.35 7.11 36.04
C ALA A 129 12.83 6.26 34.87
N ASP A 130 11.65 6.63 34.38
CA ASP A 130 11.09 6.04 33.16
C ASP A 130 12.03 6.34 31.97
N ILE A 131 12.21 5.35 31.11
CA ILE A 131 13.16 5.42 30.00
C ILE A 131 12.40 5.78 28.72
N GLU A 132 12.82 6.85 28.06
CA GLU A 132 12.40 7.18 26.69
C GLU A 132 13.48 6.75 25.69
N TRP A 133 13.07 6.01 24.67
CA TRP A 133 13.97 5.51 23.62
C TRP A 133 14.20 6.57 22.55
N LEU A 134 15.46 6.88 22.27
CA LEU A 134 15.83 7.85 21.23
C LEU A 134 16.10 7.12 19.91
N TYR A 135 15.03 6.85 19.15
CA TYR A 135 15.11 6.12 17.89
C TYR A 135 15.99 6.81 16.83
N ASP A 136 16.18 8.12 16.94
CA ASP A 136 17.07 8.92 16.10
C ASP A 136 18.57 8.72 16.44
N ARG A 137 18.90 8.05 17.55
CA ARG A 137 20.26 7.89 18.06
C ARG A 137 20.65 6.42 18.26
N PRO A 138 20.89 5.67 17.17
CA PRO A 138 21.45 4.33 17.26
C PRO A 138 22.91 4.35 17.70
N VAL A 139 23.30 3.36 18.51
CA VAL A 139 24.63 3.22 19.08
C VAL A 139 25.60 2.69 18.03
N LYS A 140 26.65 3.48 17.77
CA LYS A 140 27.69 3.13 16.77
C LYS A 140 28.57 1.98 17.25
N ALA A 141 28.77 0.99 16.38
CA ALA A 141 29.73 -0.07 16.63
C ALA A 141 31.15 0.41 16.31
N LYS A 142 31.99 0.47 17.34
CA LYS A 142 33.39 0.87 17.17
C LYS A 142 34.17 -0.28 16.53
N GLY A 143 34.77 -0.03 15.37
CA GLY A 143 35.63 -0.99 14.66
C GLY A 143 34.99 -1.67 13.46
N ILE A 144 33.68 -1.49 13.23
CA ILE A 144 32.97 -1.98 12.05
C ILE A 144 32.60 -0.80 11.17
N VAL A 145 32.94 -0.87 9.88
CA VAL A 145 32.64 0.17 8.89
C VAL A 145 31.92 -0.46 7.72
N ARG A 146 30.78 0.13 7.31
CA ARG A 146 30.08 -0.26 6.09
C ARG A 146 30.77 0.39 4.90
N VAL A 147 31.06 -0.39 3.85
CA VAL A 147 31.69 0.13 2.63
C VAL A 147 30.71 -0.03 1.48
N SER A 148 30.49 1.04 0.72
CA SER A 148 29.68 1.00 -0.48
C SER A 148 30.55 1.14 -1.73
N GLY A 149 30.20 0.41 -2.79
CA GLY A 149 30.83 0.57 -4.10
C GLY A 149 30.38 1.87 -4.77
N PRO A 150 31.07 2.34 -5.82
CA PRO A 150 30.67 3.52 -6.59
C PRO A 150 29.31 3.37 -7.31
N PHE A 151 28.79 2.14 -7.42
CA PHE A 151 27.46 1.84 -7.98
C PHE A 151 26.42 1.47 -6.91
N THR A 152 26.79 1.52 -5.63
CA THR A 152 25.86 1.26 -4.52
C THR A 152 25.20 2.58 -4.13
N VAL A 153 23.94 2.74 -4.52
CA VAL A 153 23.11 3.90 -4.19
C VAL A 153 22.12 3.47 -3.11
N GLU A 154 22.08 4.17 -1.97
CA GLU A 154 20.94 4.04 -1.05
C GLU A 154 19.76 4.76 -1.70
N SER A 155 18.81 3.99 -2.21
CA SER A 155 17.55 4.54 -2.71
C SER A 155 16.70 4.88 -1.49
N LEU A 156 16.35 6.16 -1.33
CA LEU A 156 15.13 6.56 -0.61
C LEU A 156 13.98 6.02 -1.45
N SER A 157 13.73 4.74 -1.30
CA SER A 157 12.87 4.02 -2.22
C SER A 157 11.49 4.67 -2.23
N PRO A 158 10.97 5.06 -3.41
CA PRO A 158 9.55 5.35 -3.55
C PRO A 158 8.79 4.03 -3.58
N HIS A 159 8.98 3.19 -2.55
CA HIS A 159 7.89 2.32 -2.17
C HIS A 159 6.77 3.27 -1.77
N ARG A 160 5.62 3.16 -2.41
CA ARG A 160 4.42 3.65 -1.77
C ARG A 160 4.31 2.87 -0.46
N VAL A 161 4.60 3.56 0.64
CA VAL A 161 4.59 2.95 1.97
C VAL A 161 3.15 2.52 2.21
N LEU A 162 2.93 1.21 2.31
CA LEU A 162 1.65 0.68 2.77
C LEU A 162 1.39 1.30 4.15
N PRO A 163 0.19 1.81 4.44
CA PRO A 163 -0.12 2.35 5.75
C PRO A 163 0.27 1.35 6.85
N LEU A 164 0.90 1.86 7.92
CA LEU A 164 1.50 1.11 9.03
C LEU A 164 0.56 0.10 9.76
N GLY A 165 -0.73 0.05 9.40
CA GLY A 165 -1.73 -0.83 10.02
C GLY A 165 -2.01 -2.16 9.31
N GLU A 166 -1.46 -2.40 8.11
CA GLU A 166 -1.92 -3.52 7.25
C GLU A 166 -0.78 -4.31 6.60
N ASP A 167 0.36 -4.42 7.28
CA ASP A 167 1.39 -5.40 6.91
C ASP A 167 1.00 -6.75 7.59
N PRO A 168 0.65 -7.82 6.83
CA PRO A 168 0.10 -9.06 7.40
C PRO A 168 1.05 -9.76 8.38
N TYR A 169 2.34 -9.46 8.32
CA TYR A 169 3.34 -9.94 9.28
C TYR A 169 3.35 -9.16 10.59
N LEU A 170 2.96 -7.88 10.59
CA LEU A 170 2.85 -7.06 11.80
C LEU A 170 1.58 -7.36 12.57
N ALA A 171 0.50 -7.73 11.88
CA ALA A 171 -0.74 -8.20 12.52
C ALA A 171 -0.48 -9.46 13.37
N GLU A 172 0.32 -10.40 12.87
CA GLU A 172 0.72 -11.60 13.60
C GLU A 172 1.61 -11.27 14.82
N ILE A 173 2.46 -10.24 14.73
CA ILE A 173 3.28 -9.76 15.86
C ILE A 173 2.42 -9.03 16.91
N LEU A 174 1.46 -8.21 16.48
CA LEU A 174 0.54 -7.49 17.36
C LEU A 174 -0.45 -8.43 18.06
N GLU A 175 -0.88 -9.51 17.41
CA GLU A 175 -1.68 -10.57 18.03
C GLU A 175 -0.89 -11.33 19.11
N VAL A 176 0.42 -11.53 18.90
CA VAL A 176 1.31 -12.15 19.89
C VAL A 176 1.64 -11.19 21.05
N GLU A 177 1.75 -9.89 20.80
CA GLU A 177 1.98 -8.87 21.84
C GLU A 177 0.70 -8.53 22.65
N ALA A 178 -0.49 -8.80 22.12
CA ALA A 178 -1.77 -8.57 22.79
C ALA A 178 -2.06 -9.51 23.97
N GLU A 179 -1.27 -10.57 24.19
CA GLU A 179 -1.39 -11.44 25.37
C GLU A 179 -0.77 -10.85 26.64
N SER A 180 -0.14 -9.68 26.58
CA SER A 180 0.40 -8.96 27.74
C SER A 180 -0.53 -7.82 28.16
N PRO A 181 -1.22 -7.90 29.32
CA PRO A 181 -2.05 -6.81 29.80
C PRO A 181 -1.16 -5.71 30.37
N ASP A 182 -1.51 -4.45 30.08
CA ASP A 182 -0.82 -3.23 30.47
C ASP A 182 0.36 -2.85 29.56
N ILE A 183 0.06 -2.18 28.44
CA ILE A 183 0.55 -0.83 28.07
C ILE A 183 -0.26 -0.46 26.83
N LEU A 184 -0.95 0.70 26.87
CA LEU A 184 -1.46 1.54 25.78
C LEU A 184 -2.83 2.13 26.18
N SER A 185 -2.77 3.31 26.79
CA SER A 185 -3.92 4.16 27.08
C SER A 185 -4.59 4.63 25.79
N GLN A 186 -5.92 4.81 25.83
CA GLN A 186 -6.79 5.23 24.72
C GLN A 186 -6.47 6.59 24.04
N ALA A 187 -5.35 7.25 24.36
CA ALA A 187 -5.02 8.60 23.94
C ALA A 187 -4.36 8.72 22.55
N ASP A 188 -3.89 7.62 21.95
CA ASP A 188 -3.23 7.66 20.63
C ASP A 188 -4.18 7.46 19.43
N LYS A 189 -5.49 7.41 19.66
CA LYS A 189 -6.50 7.29 18.59
C LYS A 189 -6.91 8.63 17.95
N ASP A 190 -6.49 9.77 18.50
CA ASP A 190 -7.01 11.09 18.12
C ASP A 190 -6.05 11.99 17.31
N MET A 191 -4.89 11.49 16.86
CA MET A 191 -4.03 12.22 15.91
C MET A 191 -4.10 11.63 14.50
N LEU A 192 -5.09 12.14 13.74
CA LEU A 192 -5.25 12.22 12.27
C LEU A 192 -6.62 11.69 11.83
N PRO A 193 -7.59 12.54 11.46
CA PRO A 193 -8.62 12.14 10.52
C PRO A 193 -8.05 12.28 9.10
N LEU A 194 -7.26 11.30 8.65
CA LEU A 194 -7.28 11.00 7.22
C LEU A 194 -8.33 9.92 7.03
N GLU A 195 -9.33 10.23 6.23
CA GLU A 195 -10.27 9.26 5.70
C GLU A 195 -9.51 7.97 5.30
N PRO A 196 -10.01 6.77 5.63
CA PRO A 196 -9.48 5.55 5.05
C PRO A 196 -9.92 5.55 3.57
N SER A 197 -9.27 6.36 2.74
CA SER A 197 -9.21 6.09 1.32
C SER A 197 -8.41 4.81 1.22
N ASN A 198 -9.10 3.66 1.15
CA ASN A 198 -8.50 2.45 0.60
C ASN A 198 -7.73 2.89 -0.65
N ASP A 199 -6.40 2.82 -0.63
CA ASP A 199 -5.62 3.22 -1.80
C ASP A 199 -6.07 2.31 -2.93
N PHE A 200 -6.68 2.88 -3.97
CA PHE A 200 -7.32 2.13 -5.06
C PHE A 200 -6.39 1.04 -5.63
N ALA A 201 -5.07 1.32 -5.63
CA ALA A 201 -4.05 0.36 -6.03
C ALA A 201 -3.98 -0.89 -5.12
N GLN A 202 -4.20 -0.76 -3.80
CA GLN A 202 -4.28 -1.88 -2.86
C GLN A 202 -5.53 -2.72 -3.10
N VAL A 203 -6.68 -2.09 -3.30
CA VAL A 203 -7.92 -2.81 -3.63
C VAL A 203 -7.74 -3.61 -4.91
N VAL A 204 -7.12 -3.01 -5.93
CA VAL A 204 -6.80 -3.70 -7.18
C VAL A 204 -5.82 -4.84 -6.94
N TYR A 205 -4.79 -4.65 -6.13
CA TYR A 205 -3.81 -5.68 -5.78
C TYR A 205 -4.45 -6.90 -5.08
N ASP A 206 -5.25 -6.67 -4.04
CA ASP A 206 -5.93 -7.72 -3.28
C ASP A 206 -6.86 -8.53 -4.17
N ASN A 207 -7.63 -7.84 -5.02
CA ASN A 207 -8.55 -8.50 -5.93
C ASN A 207 -7.79 -9.25 -7.04
N LEU A 208 -6.67 -8.72 -7.56
CA LEU A 208 -5.84 -9.43 -8.54
C LEU A 208 -5.22 -10.70 -7.95
N LEU A 209 -4.80 -10.66 -6.68
CA LEU A 209 -4.27 -11.82 -5.98
C LEU A 209 -5.36 -12.90 -5.78
N ALA A 210 -6.59 -12.48 -5.48
CA ALA A 210 -7.71 -13.39 -5.22
C ALA A 210 -8.34 -13.97 -6.50
N SER A 211 -8.66 -13.13 -7.51
CA SER A 211 -9.38 -13.55 -8.71
C SER A 211 -8.49 -13.91 -9.89
N GLY A 212 -7.24 -13.43 -9.90
CA GLY A 212 -6.41 -13.42 -11.10
C GLY A 212 -6.99 -12.54 -12.22
N VAL A 213 -6.46 -12.71 -13.42
CA VAL A 213 -6.99 -12.05 -14.63
C VAL A 213 -7.69 -13.10 -15.48
N GLN A 214 -8.99 -12.94 -15.70
CA GLN A 214 -9.82 -13.92 -16.38
C GLN A 214 -10.02 -13.56 -17.86
N ASN A 215 -10.31 -14.56 -18.67
CA ASN A 215 -10.71 -14.39 -20.07
C ASN A 215 -12.23 -14.55 -20.25
N THR A 216 -12.72 -14.20 -21.43
CA THR A 216 -14.11 -14.32 -21.88
C THR A 216 -14.66 -15.75 -21.80
N LYS A 217 -13.80 -16.79 -21.87
CA LYS A 217 -14.19 -18.20 -21.74
C LYS A 217 -13.99 -18.72 -20.31
N LYS A 218 -14.99 -19.46 -19.81
CA LYS A 218 -14.96 -20.11 -18.49
C LYS A 218 -13.79 -21.09 -18.40
N GLY A 219 -12.85 -20.85 -17.49
CA GLY A 219 -11.72 -21.73 -17.19
C GLY A 219 -10.35 -21.23 -17.69
N GLU A 220 -10.33 -20.14 -18.45
CA GLU A 220 -9.11 -19.49 -18.94
C GLU A 220 -8.78 -18.28 -18.05
N ALA A 221 -7.91 -18.47 -17.06
CA ALA A 221 -7.50 -17.41 -16.13
C ALA A 221 -5.99 -17.43 -15.87
N ILE A 222 -5.38 -16.25 -15.87
CA ILE A 222 -4.01 -16.03 -15.43
C ILE A 222 -4.03 -15.99 -13.91
N HIS A 223 -3.51 -17.05 -13.30
CA HIS A 223 -3.24 -17.11 -11.87
C HIS A 223 -1.77 -16.75 -11.60
N PHE A 224 -1.56 -15.77 -10.73
CA PHE A 224 -0.22 -15.39 -10.30
C PHE A 224 0.27 -16.34 -9.21
N GLU A 225 1.47 -16.92 -9.38
CA GLU A 225 2.14 -17.67 -8.31
C GLU A 225 2.52 -16.74 -7.15
N TRP A 226 2.94 -15.53 -7.50
CA TRP A 226 3.14 -14.44 -6.58
C TRP A 226 2.93 -13.11 -7.28
N LEU A 227 2.42 -12.15 -6.52
CA LEU A 227 2.30 -10.75 -6.90
C LEU A 227 3.03 -9.93 -5.84
N LYS A 228 3.88 -8.97 -6.24
CA LYS A 228 4.61 -8.11 -5.30
C LYS A 228 4.59 -6.66 -5.76
N PRO A 229 4.52 -5.71 -4.82
CA PRO A 229 4.80 -4.30 -5.10
C PRO A 229 6.23 -4.13 -5.62
N ARG A 230 6.39 -3.23 -6.60
CA ARG A 230 7.66 -2.85 -7.19
C ARG A 230 7.83 -1.34 -7.18
N VAL A 231 9.08 -0.92 -7.00
CA VAL A 231 9.53 0.44 -7.30
C VAL A 231 9.56 0.64 -8.81
N SER A 232 8.53 1.27 -9.35
CA SER A 232 8.52 1.77 -10.71
C SER A 232 9.41 3.01 -10.83
N ARG A 233 10.14 3.16 -11.94
CA ARG A 233 10.97 4.35 -12.22
C ARG A 233 10.10 5.60 -12.38
N SER A 234 8.87 5.42 -12.85
CA SER A 234 7.91 6.49 -13.14
C SER A 234 6.66 6.47 -12.26
N GLY A 235 6.48 5.42 -11.44
CA GLY A 235 5.28 5.18 -10.64
C GLY A 235 4.13 4.52 -11.41
N ILE A 236 4.33 4.18 -12.70
CA ILE A 236 3.26 3.71 -13.60
C ILE A 236 3.04 2.18 -13.49
N VAL A 237 4.09 1.42 -13.13
CA VAL A 237 4.04 -0.04 -12.98
C VAL A 237 4.23 -0.43 -11.51
N PRO A 238 3.22 -0.25 -10.64
CA PRO A 238 3.36 -0.43 -9.20
C PRO A 238 3.53 -1.89 -8.77
N PHE A 239 3.15 -2.86 -9.60
CA PHE A 239 3.19 -4.28 -9.24
C PHE A 239 3.87 -5.14 -10.30
N GLU A 240 4.50 -6.20 -9.81
CA GLU A 240 5.12 -7.24 -10.59
C GLU A 240 4.52 -8.59 -10.17
N GLY A 241 4.15 -9.40 -11.17
CA GLY A 241 3.61 -10.75 -10.97
C GLY A 241 4.40 -11.79 -11.74
N ARG A 242 4.40 -13.03 -11.24
CA ARG A 242 4.88 -14.19 -11.98
C ARG A 242 3.73 -15.15 -12.21
N TYR A 243 3.55 -15.59 -13.45
CA TYR A 243 2.52 -16.56 -13.82
C TYR A 243 3.11 -17.66 -14.70
N VAL A 244 2.43 -18.82 -14.72
CA VAL A 244 2.83 -19.96 -15.53
C VAL A 244 1.99 -19.98 -16.80
N GLU A 245 2.66 -20.02 -17.95
CA GLU A 245 2.03 -20.13 -19.26
C GLU A 245 2.64 -21.36 -19.96
N ASN A 246 1.84 -22.39 -20.26
CA ASN A 246 2.30 -23.66 -20.85
C ASN A 246 3.49 -24.34 -20.13
N GLY A 247 3.62 -24.15 -18.81
CA GLY A 247 4.74 -24.68 -18.03
C GLY A 247 6.01 -23.83 -18.09
N GLU A 248 6.01 -22.73 -18.86
CA GLU A 248 7.05 -21.71 -18.83
C GLU A 248 6.69 -20.60 -17.83
N LEU A 249 7.70 -20.13 -17.11
CA LEU A 249 7.56 -19.06 -16.13
C LEU A 249 7.73 -17.70 -16.80
N LYS A 250 6.65 -16.93 -16.88
CA LYS A 250 6.66 -15.57 -17.43
C LYS A 250 6.49 -14.51 -16.34
N ARG A 251 7.06 -13.34 -16.58
CA ARG A 251 6.95 -12.18 -15.69
C ARG A 251 5.97 -11.16 -16.28
N ALA A 252 4.98 -10.80 -15.49
CA ALA A 252 4.00 -9.77 -15.80
C ALA A 252 4.31 -8.47 -15.05
N ALA A 253 4.36 -7.36 -15.78
CA ALA A 253 4.25 -6.02 -15.23
C ALA A 253 2.77 -5.64 -15.13
N ILE A 254 2.33 -5.03 -14.02
CA ILE A 254 0.95 -4.57 -13.86
C ILE A 254 0.93 -3.05 -13.77
N CYS A 255 0.21 -2.43 -14.71
CA CYS A 255 -0.05 -1.00 -14.76
C CYS A 255 -1.50 -0.75 -14.35
N ILE A 256 -1.73 0.22 -13.47
CA ILE A 256 -3.07 0.61 -13.04
C ILE A 256 -3.44 1.94 -13.67
N GLY A 257 -4.53 1.95 -14.42
CA GLY A 257 -5.11 3.13 -15.03
C GLY A 257 -5.75 4.07 -14.01
N PRO A 258 -6.14 5.28 -14.45
CA PRO A 258 -6.83 6.24 -13.60
C PRO A 258 -8.20 5.69 -13.14
N GLU A 259 -8.60 6.04 -11.93
CA GLU A 259 -9.86 5.57 -11.34
C GLU A 259 -11.09 6.16 -12.01
N TYR A 260 -11.05 7.46 -12.36
CA TYR A 260 -12.18 8.23 -12.89
C TYR A 260 -12.05 8.60 -14.37
N ASP A 261 -11.02 8.13 -15.05
CA ASP A 261 -10.72 8.50 -16.43
C ASP A 261 -10.43 7.27 -17.29
N THR A 262 -10.34 7.46 -18.59
CA THR A 262 -9.97 6.42 -19.56
C THR A 262 -8.46 6.23 -19.61
N VAL A 263 -8.03 5.00 -19.89
CA VAL A 263 -6.62 4.71 -20.17
C VAL A 263 -6.28 5.19 -21.58
N GLY A 264 -5.48 6.25 -21.66
CA GLY A 264 -4.97 6.80 -22.92
C GLY A 264 -3.69 6.10 -23.43
N TYR A 265 -3.37 6.29 -24.71
CA TYR A 265 -2.21 5.67 -25.36
C TYR A 265 -0.86 6.11 -24.74
N ASP A 266 -0.76 7.35 -24.25
CA ASP A 266 0.47 7.85 -23.62
C ASP A 266 0.84 7.08 -22.34
N LEU A 267 -0.16 6.71 -21.53
CA LEU A 267 0.05 5.90 -20.32
C LEU A 267 0.59 4.51 -20.70
N VAL A 268 -0.06 3.86 -21.67
CA VAL A 268 0.34 2.53 -22.14
C VAL A 268 1.73 2.55 -22.74
N LYS A 269 2.06 3.57 -23.54
CA LYS A 269 3.39 3.75 -24.13
C LYS A 269 4.47 3.93 -23.07
N LYS A 270 4.21 4.72 -22.02
CA LYS A 270 5.16 4.90 -20.92
C LYS A 270 5.33 3.61 -20.11
N ALA A 271 4.23 2.92 -19.80
CA ALA A 271 4.26 1.63 -19.13
C ALA A 271 5.02 0.57 -19.93
N ALA A 272 4.77 0.48 -21.24
CA ALA A 272 5.45 -0.44 -22.14
C ALA A 272 6.94 -0.16 -22.25
N ARG A 273 7.35 1.11 -22.33
CA ARG A 273 8.78 1.49 -22.32
C ARG A 273 9.49 1.11 -21.03
N GLU A 274 8.80 1.12 -19.90
CA GLU A 274 9.34 0.68 -18.62
C GLU A 274 9.39 -0.85 -18.51
N ALA A 275 8.40 -1.53 -19.10
CA ALA A 275 8.27 -2.98 -19.03
C ALA A 275 9.09 -3.77 -20.06
N ALA A 276 9.39 -3.17 -21.22
CA ALA A 276 9.96 -3.87 -22.38
C ALA A 276 11.27 -4.62 -22.13
N ASP A 277 12.12 -4.13 -21.23
CA ASP A 277 13.44 -4.73 -20.96
C ASP A 277 13.40 -5.86 -19.91
N LEU A 278 12.35 -5.92 -19.09
CA LEU A 278 12.32 -6.73 -17.85
C LEU A 278 11.21 -7.77 -17.80
N TYR A 279 10.17 -7.61 -18.63
CA TYR A 279 8.94 -8.39 -18.58
C TYR A 279 8.56 -8.94 -19.94
N ASP A 280 7.91 -10.09 -19.92
CA ASP A 280 7.36 -10.73 -21.11
C ASP A 280 5.97 -10.17 -21.42
N THR A 281 5.21 -9.83 -20.36
CA THR A 281 3.82 -9.40 -20.46
C THR A 281 3.60 -8.11 -19.66
N LEU A 282 2.84 -7.17 -20.23
CA LEU A 282 2.34 -5.98 -19.54
C LEU A 282 0.82 -6.05 -19.45
N ILE A 283 0.28 -6.12 -18.24
CA ILE A 283 -1.16 -6.09 -17.98
C ILE A 283 -1.54 -4.67 -17.59
N VAL A 284 -2.31 -4.01 -18.45
CA VAL A 284 -2.84 -2.67 -18.18
C VAL A 284 -4.26 -2.82 -17.68
N CYS A 285 -4.48 -2.50 -16.41
CA CYS A 285 -5.78 -2.60 -15.78
C CYS A 285 -6.49 -1.23 -15.82
N GLY A 286 -7.72 -1.16 -16.34
CA GLY A 286 -8.50 0.08 -16.35
C GLY A 286 -10.00 -0.15 -16.49
N PHE A 287 -10.82 0.82 -16.08
CA PHE A 287 -12.28 0.74 -16.24
C PHE A 287 -12.72 0.94 -17.71
N ALA A 288 -12.03 1.83 -18.41
CA ALA A 288 -12.28 2.16 -19.80
C ALA A 288 -10.97 2.49 -20.52
N PHE A 289 -10.92 2.21 -21.82
CA PHE A 289 -9.77 2.47 -22.68
C PHE A 289 -10.18 3.45 -23.78
N ALA A 290 -9.30 4.41 -24.09
CA ALA A 290 -9.52 5.33 -25.20
C ALA A 290 -9.47 4.56 -26.54
N PRO A 291 -10.24 4.98 -27.57
CA PRO A 291 -10.23 4.35 -28.89
C PRO A 291 -8.84 4.30 -29.56
N GLU A 292 -7.92 5.18 -29.17
CA GLU A 292 -6.56 5.25 -29.72
C GLU A 292 -5.65 4.08 -29.31
N VAL A 293 -6.07 3.28 -28.32
CA VAL A 293 -5.32 2.15 -27.74
C VAL A 293 -5.68 0.85 -28.48
N ASP A 294 -5.42 0.86 -29.79
CA ASP A 294 -5.66 -0.29 -30.66
C ASP A 294 -4.58 -1.38 -30.51
N GLU A 295 -4.95 -2.65 -30.66
CA GLU A 295 -4.04 -3.80 -30.63
C GLU A 295 -2.89 -3.68 -31.64
N THR A 296 -3.15 -3.06 -32.80
CA THR A 296 -2.11 -2.77 -33.81
C THR A 296 -1.00 -1.84 -33.28
N ARG A 297 -1.31 -0.97 -32.32
CA ARG A 297 -0.37 -0.05 -31.67
C ARG A 297 0.23 -0.57 -30.38
N LEU A 298 -0.22 -1.74 -29.91
CA LEU A 298 0.23 -2.41 -28.69
C LEU A 298 1.38 -3.39 -28.90
N ASN A 299 1.88 -3.52 -30.14
CA ASN A 299 3.04 -4.35 -30.45
C ASN A 299 4.36 -3.64 -30.09
N PHE A 300 4.81 -3.81 -28.85
CA PHE A 300 6.09 -3.29 -28.35
C PHE A 300 7.22 -4.34 -28.47
N GLY A 301 7.41 -4.88 -29.67
CA GLY A 301 8.46 -5.88 -29.93
C GLY A 301 8.15 -7.24 -29.29
N SER A 302 8.93 -7.62 -28.28
CA SER A 302 8.77 -8.89 -27.55
C SER A 302 7.81 -8.82 -26.37
N LEU A 303 7.35 -7.62 -25.98
CA LEU A 303 6.44 -7.42 -24.87
C LEU A 303 4.98 -7.57 -25.35
N THR A 304 4.26 -8.54 -24.77
CA THR A 304 2.82 -8.71 -24.99
C THR A 304 2.05 -7.77 -24.08
N VAL A 305 1.22 -6.87 -24.63
CA VAL A 305 0.39 -5.97 -23.84
C VAL A 305 -1.04 -6.47 -23.78
N LEU A 306 -1.54 -6.69 -22.56
CA LEU A 306 -2.90 -7.16 -22.28
C LEU A 306 -3.73 -6.02 -21.68
N LYS A 307 -4.90 -5.77 -22.27
CA LYS A 307 -5.91 -4.82 -21.76
C LYS A 307 -6.82 -5.58 -20.79
N ALA A 308 -6.62 -5.39 -19.49
CA ALA A 308 -7.48 -5.95 -18.46
C ALA A 308 -8.54 -4.91 -18.06
N ARG A 309 -9.80 -5.19 -18.35
CA ARG A 309 -10.89 -4.32 -17.91
C ARG A 309 -11.27 -4.65 -16.46
N MET A 310 -11.36 -3.60 -15.64
CA MET A 310 -11.84 -3.68 -14.28
C MET A 310 -13.37 -3.54 -14.24
N ASN A 311 -14.05 -4.37 -13.48
CA ASN A 311 -15.46 -4.18 -13.17
C ASN A 311 -15.66 -2.92 -12.30
N GLN A 312 -16.67 -2.09 -12.60
CA GLN A 312 -17.01 -0.86 -11.85
C GLN A 312 -17.27 -1.12 -10.35
N ASP A 313 -17.67 -2.34 -9.99
CA ASP A 313 -17.88 -2.75 -8.59
C ASP A 313 -16.60 -2.63 -7.73
N LEU A 314 -15.40 -2.68 -8.35
CA LEU A 314 -14.11 -2.49 -7.66
C LEU A 314 -13.99 -1.13 -6.96
N ARG A 315 -14.76 -0.12 -7.41
CA ARG A 315 -14.82 1.21 -6.76
C ARG A 315 -15.52 1.17 -5.40
N MET A 316 -16.34 0.15 -5.14
CA MET A 316 -17.13 0.08 -3.91
C MET A 316 -16.40 -0.56 -2.73
N GLY A 317 -15.13 -0.96 -2.89
CA GLY A 317 -14.14 -1.28 -1.83
C GLY A 317 -14.44 -2.46 -0.91
N ASP A 318 -15.63 -2.50 -0.31
CA ASP A 318 -15.92 -3.29 0.89
C ASP A 318 -16.86 -4.47 0.67
N LYS A 319 -17.63 -4.52 -0.43
CA LYS A 319 -18.65 -5.56 -0.65
C LYS A 319 -18.20 -6.77 -1.47
N LEU A 320 -17.01 -6.73 -2.07
CA LEU A 320 -16.56 -7.76 -3.02
C LEU A 320 -15.84 -8.96 -2.39
N LYS A 321 -15.37 -8.85 -1.14
CA LYS A 321 -14.70 -9.97 -0.45
C LYS A 321 -15.61 -11.20 -0.23
N ALA A 322 -16.92 -11.08 -0.41
CA ALA A 322 -17.90 -12.10 0.00
C ALA A 322 -18.61 -12.87 -1.12
N THR A 323 -18.40 -12.57 -2.41
CA THR A 323 -19.23 -13.17 -3.47
C THR A 323 -18.54 -14.10 -4.46
N GLY A 324 -17.21 -14.20 -4.51
CA GLY A 324 -16.47 -15.29 -5.20
C GLY A 324 -16.88 -15.64 -6.65
N ALA A 325 -17.73 -14.83 -7.30
CA ALA A 325 -18.50 -15.19 -8.48
C ALA A 325 -18.64 -14.04 -9.49
N GLY A 326 -17.95 -12.92 -9.24
CA GLY A 326 -17.83 -11.82 -10.19
C GLY A 326 -16.48 -11.88 -10.89
N ASN A 327 -16.48 -11.83 -12.22
CA ASN A 327 -15.25 -11.65 -13.00
C ASN A 327 -14.77 -10.21 -12.80
N LEU A 328 -13.75 -9.99 -11.96
CA LEU A 328 -13.31 -8.64 -11.58
C LEU A 328 -12.34 -8.02 -12.60
N PHE A 329 -11.51 -8.84 -13.21
CA PHE A 329 -10.55 -8.45 -14.24
C PHE A 329 -10.75 -9.35 -15.45
N VAL A 330 -11.20 -8.77 -16.55
CA VAL A 330 -11.45 -9.51 -17.80
C VAL A 330 -10.54 -8.98 -18.91
N ILE A 331 -9.77 -9.86 -19.54
CA ILE A 331 -9.06 -9.51 -20.77
C ILE A 331 -10.07 -9.55 -21.92
N PHE A 332 -10.17 -8.42 -22.60
CA PHE A 332 -11.10 -8.22 -23.69
C PHE A 332 -10.34 -7.74 -24.93
N GLY A 333 -10.48 -8.46 -26.04
CA GLY A 333 -9.94 -8.04 -27.33
C GLY A 333 -10.93 -7.19 -28.11
N GLU A 334 -10.52 -6.80 -29.31
CA GLU A 334 -11.30 -5.93 -30.19
C GLU A 334 -12.36 -6.68 -31.01
N PRO A 335 -13.48 -6.03 -31.37
CA PRO A 335 -14.39 -6.60 -32.34
C PRO A 335 -13.77 -6.61 -33.73
N ASP A 336 -13.88 -7.75 -34.42
CA ASP A 336 -13.54 -7.89 -35.84
C ASP A 336 -14.73 -7.41 -36.67
N LEU A 337 -14.56 -6.25 -37.30
CA LEU A 337 -15.58 -5.54 -38.03
C LEU A 337 -15.13 -5.31 -39.47
N ARG A 338 -16.02 -5.54 -40.42
CA ARG A 338 -15.79 -5.27 -41.83
C ARG A 338 -16.74 -4.21 -42.34
N VAL A 339 -16.18 -3.10 -42.84
CA VAL A 339 -16.95 -2.08 -43.54
C VAL A 339 -17.11 -2.50 -45.00
N VAL A 340 -18.35 -2.60 -45.46
CA VAL A 340 -18.74 -2.96 -46.82
C VAL A 340 -19.41 -1.76 -47.48
N LYS A 341 -18.92 -1.34 -48.64
CA LYS A 341 -19.60 -0.33 -49.47
C LYS A 341 -20.77 -1.00 -50.19
N ALA A 342 -21.98 -0.48 -49.97
CA ALA A 342 -23.19 -0.90 -50.66
C ALA A 342 -23.41 -0.04 -51.93
N GLU A 343 -24.44 -0.39 -52.70
CA GLU A 343 -24.91 0.42 -53.83
C GLU A 343 -25.42 1.80 -53.32
N ASP A 344 -25.31 2.84 -54.17
CA ASP A 344 -25.71 4.23 -53.88
C ASP A 344 -24.87 5.02 -52.83
N ASP A 345 -23.56 4.75 -52.73
CA ASP A 345 -22.63 5.48 -51.82
C ASP A 345 -22.97 5.31 -50.32
N MET A 346 -23.69 4.23 -50.01
CA MET A 346 -24.09 3.84 -48.65
C MET A 346 -23.09 2.83 -48.08
N PHE A 347 -22.96 2.81 -46.75
CA PHE A 347 -22.07 1.91 -46.02
C PHE A 347 -22.86 0.87 -45.22
N ARG A 348 -22.28 -0.32 -45.08
CA ARG A 348 -22.73 -1.39 -44.18
C ARG A 348 -21.58 -1.86 -43.32
N ILE A 349 -21.88 -2.31 -42.12
CA ILE A 349 -20.91 -2.91 -41.20
C ILE A 349 -21.32 -4.36 -40.97
N GLU A 350 -20.37 -5.27 -41.11
CA GLU A 350 -20.50 -6.68 -40.78
C GLU A 350 -19.64 -6.98 -39.55
N VAL A 351 -20.25 -7.56 -38.51
CA VAL A 351 -19.54 -8.10 -37.34
C VAL A 351 -19.14 -9.54 -37.63
N LYS A 352 -17.84 -9.81 -37.67
CA LYS A 352 -17.31 -11.15 -37.94
C LYS A 352 -17.03 -11.96 -36.68
N GLY A 353 -16.71 -11.26 -35.59
CA GLY A 353 -16.18 -11.90 -34.38
C GLY A 353 -15.74 -10.87 -33.35
N MET A 354 -15.22 -11.40 -32.24
CA MET A 354 -14.36 -10.65 -31.34
C MET A 354 -13.05 -11.38 -31.15
N ASP A 355 -11.98 -10.63 -31.01
CA ASP A 355 -10.68 -11.15 -30.64
C ASP A 355 -10.70 -11.53 -29.15
N ILE A 356 -10.36 -12.79 -28.86
CA ILE A 356 -10.34 -13.38 -27.53
C ILE A 356 -8.91 -13.85 -27.28
N PHE A 357 -8.25 -13.29 -26.27
CA PHE A 357 -6.90 -13.69 -25.89
C PHE A 357 -6.95 -15.00 -25.09
N ASP A 358 -6.43 -16.11 -25.62
CA ASP A 358 -6.36 -17.37 -24.87
C ASP A 358 -5.11 -17.36 -23.96
N PRO A 359 -5.26 -17.28 -22.62
CA PRO A 359 -4.14 -17.20 -21.68
C PRO A 359 -3.36 -18.51 -21.56
N THR A 360 -3.90 -19.62 -22.05
CA THR A 360 -3.17 -20.89 -22.12
C THR A 360 -2.17 -20.82 -23.26
N THR A 361 -2.58 -20.34 -24.44
CA THR A 361 -1.71 -20.32 -25.62
C THR A 361 -0.93 -19.02 -25.82
N GLY A 362 -1.30 -17.95 -25.14
CA GLY A 362 -0.70 -16.63 -25.33
C GLY A 362 -1.04 -15.97 -26.67
N GLU A 363 -1.97 -16.57 -27.42
CA GLU A 363 -2.40 -16.11 -28.75
C GLU A 363 -3.78 -15.46 -28.70
N VAL A 364 -3.95 -14.42 -29.50
CA VAL A 364 -5.26 -13.79 -29.76
C VAL A 364 -5.99 -14.62 -30.82
N ARG A 365 -7.16 -15.15 -30.46
CA ARG A 365 -8.04 -15.91 -31.37
C ARG A 365 -9.29 -15.11 -31.70
N SER A 366 -9.58 -14.89 -32.97
CA SER A 366 -10.85 -14.31 -33.38
C SER A 366 -11.97 -15.34 -33.28
N SER A 367 -13.06 -15.02 -32.56
CA SER A 367 -14.27 -15.83 -32.52
C SER A 367 -15.07 -15.70 -33.82
N GLY A 368 -14.66 -16.42 -34.86
CA GLY A 368 -15.36 -16.44 -36.15
C GLY A 368 -16.45 -17.54 -36.23
N GLY A 369 -17.61 -17.21 -36.77
CA GLY A 369 -18.61 -18.21 -37.22
C GLY A 369 -19.73 -18.52 -36.22
N ASN A 370 -19.93 -19.81 -35.90
CA ASN A 370 -21.07 -20.27 -35.06
C ASN A 370 -20.98 -19.82 -33.59
N ASP A 371 -19.79 -19.47 -33.10
CA ASP A 371 -19.58 -19.03 -31.72
C ASP A 371 -19.91 -17.53 -31.51
N LEU A 372 -20.11 -16.77 -32.60
CA LEU A 372 -20.47 -15.35 -32.55
C LEU A 372 -21.73 -15.09 -31.73
N LYS A 373 -22.73 -15.97 -31.85
CA LYS A 373 -24.01 -15.89 -31.12
C LYS A 373 -23.88 -16.20 -29.63
N ASN A 374 -22.80 -16.88 -29.22
CA ASN A 374 -22.52 -17.18 -27.81
C ASN A 374 -21.62 -16.12 -27.17
N ASP A 375 -20.84 -15.39 -27.97
CA ASP A 375 -19.86 -14.41 -27.48
C ASP A 375 -20.38 -12.95 -27.53
N ILE A 376 -21.31 -12.64 -28.44
CA ILE A 376 -21.89 -11.30 -28.59
C ILE A 376 -23.35 -11.32 -28.19
N ALA A 377 -23.71 -10.55 -27.18
CA ALA A 377 -25.10 -10.37 -26.77
C ALA A 377 -25.79 -9.30 -27.64
N ALA A 378 -25.14 -8.15 -27.79
CA ALA A 378 -25.68 -7.02 -28.56
C ALA A 378 -24.57 -6.20 -29.22
N TRP A 379 -24.91 -5.50 -30.29
CA TRP A 379 -24.03 -4.50 -30.88
C TRP A 379 -24.82 -3.28 -31.38
N PHE A 380 -24.19 -2.12 -31.29
CA PHE A 380 -24.76 -0.81 -31.57
C PHE A 380 -23.87 -0.05 -32.54
N ILE A 381 -24.48 0.77 -33.39
CA ILE A 381 -23.78 1.62 -34.35
C ILE A 381 -24.18 3.07 -34.12
N ASP A 382 -23.17 3.93 -34.10
CA ASP A 382 -23.28 5.37 -34.27
C ASP A 382 -22.71 5.74 -35.64
N ASP A 383 -23.60 6.17 -36.54
CA ASP A 383 -23.29 6.48 -37.93
C ASP A 383 -22.73 7.89 -38.15
N ASP A 384 -22.66 8.74 -37.12
CA ASP A 384 -22.09 10.09 -37.16
C ASP A 384 -21.38 10.45 -35.83
N TYR A 385 -20.37 9.65 -35.50
CA TYR A 385 -19.67 9.76 -34.22
C TYR A 385 -18.81 11.03 -34.14
N ASN A 386 -18.95 11.79 -33.05
CA ASN A 386 -18.28 13.08 -32.84
C ASN A 386 -17.12 13.04 -31.82
N GLU A 387 -16.68 11.85 -31.39
CA GLU A 387 -15.66 11.62 -30.35
C GLU A 387 -16.05 11.99 -28.92
N GLU A 388 -17.16 12.72 -28.70
CA GLU A 388 -17.57 13.16 -27.37
C GLU A 388 -18.66 12.27 -26.77
N SER A 389 -19.59 11.78 -27.58
CA SER A 389 -20.75 11.02 -27.11
C SER A 389 -21.15 9.97 -28.12
N PHE A 390 -21.48 8.78 -27.62
CA PHE A 390 -21.95 7.68 -28.44
C PHE A 390 -23.47 7.68 -28.51
N PHE A 391 -24.04 7.89 -29.69
CA PHE A 391 -25.47 7.85 -29.94
C PHE A 391 -25.87 6.55 -30.64
N VAL A 392 -26.72 5.76 -29.99
CA VAL A 392 -27.25 4.52 -30.58
C VAL A 392 -28.22 4.88 -31.71
N ARG A 393 -27.80 4.66 -32.96
CA ARG A 393 -28.61 4.89 -34.16
C ARG A 393 -29.19 3.60 -34.71
N GLN A 394 -28.40 2.53 -34.66
CA GLN A 394 -28.82 1.17 -34.98
C GLN A 394 -28.46 0.23 -33.84
N ALA A 395 -29.32 -0.74 -33.57
CA ALA A 395 -29.15 -1.71 -32.49
C ALA A 395 -29.53 -3.12 -32.93
N TYR A 396 -28.67 -4.07 -32.56
CA TYR A 396 -28.76 -5.47 -32.98
C TYR A 396 -28.47 -6.39 -31.80
N PHE A 397 -29.18 -7.52 -31.73
CA PHE A 397 -29.11 -8.49 -30.63
C PHE A 397 -28.86 -9.89 -31.22
N VAL A 398 -27.60 -10.34 -31.16
CA VAL A 398 -27.12 -11.57 -31.82
C VAL A 398 -27.09 -12.78 -30.85
N GLY A 399 -27.29 -12.52 -29.55
CA GLY A 399 -27.26 -13.53 -28.48
C GLY A 399 -28.35 -14.61 -28.57
N GLN A 400 -28.30 -15.61 -27.68
CA GLN A 400 -29.28 -16.71 -27.66
C GLN A 400 -30.73 -16.22 -27.58
N ASP A 401 -31.57 -16.69 -28.52
CA ASP A 401 -32.97 -16.31 -28.74
C ASP A 401 -33.76 -16.02 -27.44
N PRO A 402 -33.87 -14.75 -27.02
CA PRO A 402 -34.81 -14.38 -25.97
C PRO A 402 -36.25 -14.33 -26.50
N TYR A 403 -36.49 -14.70 -27.77
CA TYR A 403 -37.77 -14.62 -28.47
C TYR A 403 -38.92 -15.24 -27.67
N ASP A 404 -38.75 -16.46 -27.16
CA ASP A 404 -39.78 -17.14 -26.37
C ASP A 404 -40.05 -16.46 -25.03
N SER A 405 -39.02 -15.91 -24.39
CA SER A 405 -39.13 -15.19 -23.12
C SER A 405 -39.81 -13.84 -23.30
N LEU A 406 -39.44 -13.09 -24.35
CA LEU A 406 -40.04 -11.80 -24.70
C LEU A 406 -41.50 -11.95 -25.14
N ARG A 407 -41.79 -12.94 -26.00
CA ARG A 407 -43.17 -13.24 -26.43
C ARG A 407 -44.07 -13.58 -25.25
N ARG A 408 -43.57 -14.37 -24.29
CA ARG A 408 -44.29 -14.69 -23.04
C ARG A 408 -44.49 -13.47 -22.16
N ALA A 409 -43.48 -12.60 -22.03
CA ALA A 409 -43.54 -11.42 -21.19
C ALA A 409 -44.49 -10.34 -21.75
N LEU A 410 -44.41 -10.05 -23.05
CA LEU A 410 -45.18 -9.00 -23.71
C LEU A 410 -46.59 -9.44 -24.11
N LYS A 411 -46.86 -10.76 -24.13
CA LYS A 411 -48.15 -11.34 -24.56
C LYS A 411 -48.63 -10.81 -25.92
N ALA A 412 -47.71 -10.50 -26.82
CA ALA A 412 -47.97 -9.97 -28.15
C ALA A 412 -47.34 -10.87 -29.21
N GLU A 413 -47.89 -10.85 -30.42
CA GLU A 413 -47.23 -11.42 -31.60
C GLU A 413 -46.11 -10.47 -32.01
N ILE A 414 -44.89 -10.98 -32.02
CA ILE A 414 -43.70 -10.28 -32.50
C ILE A 414 -43.57 -10.60 -33.98
N ASP A 415 -43.33 -9.59 -34.82
CA ASP A 415 -43.07 -9.77 -36.24
C ASP A 415 -41.73 -10.50 -36.43
N GLU A 416 -41.77 -11.71 -36.99
CA GLU A 416 -40.60 -12.55 -37.23
C GLU A 416 -39.60 -11.86 -38.15
N THR A 417 -40.06 -11.06 -39.11
CA THR A 417 -39.19 -10.36 -40.06
C THR A 417 -38.40 -9.23 -39.37
N ALA A 418 -39.06 -8.48 -38.49
CA ALA A 418 -38.39 -7.46 -37.68
C ALA A 418 -37.38 -8.08 -36.70
N TRP A 419 -37.64 -9.29 -36.21
CA TRP A 419 -36.73 -10.03 -35.32
C TRP A 419 -35.48 -10.53 -36.04
N GLU A 420 -35.63 -11.07 -37.26
CA GLU A 420 -34.51 -11.47 -38.12
C GLU A 420 -33.61 -10.27 -38.45
N GLU A 421 -34.19 -9.09 -38.69
CA GLU A 421 -33.41 -7.88 -38.94
C GLU A 421 -32.66 -7.40 -37.70
N ILE A 422 -33.24 -7.55 -36.51
CA ILE A 422 -32.61 -7.15 -35.24
C ILE A 422 -31.53 -8.16 -34.82
N SER A 423 -31.65 -9.43 -35.21
CA SER A 423 -30.65 -10.48 -34.94
C SER A 423 -29.58 -10.60 -36.02
N ALA A 424 -29.56 -9.67 -36.98
CA ALA A 424 -28.58 -9.64 -38.06
C ALA A 424 -27.17 -9.28 -37.55
N THR A 425 -26.18 -9.91 -38.19
CA THR A 425 -24.75 -9.59 -38.02
C THR A 425 -24.27 -8.51 -38.99
N ILE A 426 -25.15 -8.09 -39.92
CA ILE A 426 -24.89 -7.09 -40.94
C ILE A 426 -25.85 -5.93 -40.72
N SER A 427 -25.31 -4.71 -40.70
CA SER A 427 -26.09 -3.50 -40.47
C SER A 427 -27.01 -3.16 -41.66
N ARG A 428 -28.02 -2.34 -41.39
CA ARG A 428 -28.76 -1.64 -42.44
C ARG A 428 -27.82 -0.63 -43.12
N PRO A 429 -28.00 -0.39 -44.42
CA PRO A 429 -27.20 0.61 -45.13
C PRO A 429 -27.45 2.00 -44.52
N PHE A 430 -26.39 2.77 -44.29
CA PHE A 430 -26.44 4.16 -43.81
C PHE A 430 -25.59 5.08 -44.70
N PRO A 431 -25.94 6.37 -44.82
CA PRO A 431 -25.19 7.32 -45.65
C PRO A 431 -23.84 7.65 -45.01
N LYS A 432 -22.91 8.21 -45.80
CA LYS A 432 -21.62 8.67 -45.28
C LYS A 432 -21.82 9.73 -44.16
N PRO A 433 -21.18 9.57 -42.98
CA PRO A 433 -21.25 10.55 -41.90
C PRO A 433 -20.76 11.94 -42.31
N GLY A 434 -21.33 12.98 -41.68
CA GLY A 434 -20.83 14.34 -41.80
C GLY A 434 -19.49 14.53 -41.07
N SER A 435 -19.30 13.82 -39.95
CA SER A 435 -18.05 13.80 -39.18
C SER A 435 -16.93 12.99 -39.86
N GLY A 436 -17.27 12.15 -40.84
CA GLY A 436 -16.37 11.19 -41.47
C GLY A 436 -16.04 9.98 -40.60
N ARG A 437 -16.70 9.79 -39.44
CA ARG A 437 -16.38 8.73 -38.48
C ARG A 437 -17.60 7.93 -38.08
N VAL A 438 -17.40 6.64 -37.88
CA VAL A 438 -18.42 5.68 -37.45
C VAL A 438 -17.90 4.96 -36.21
N CYS A 439 -18.72 4.83 -35.17
CA CYS A 439 -18.38 4.07 -33.99
C CYS A 439 -19.29 2.85 -33.86
N VAL A 440 -18.68 1.69 -33.58
CA VAL A 440 -19.41 0.45 -33.32
C VAL A 440 -19.11 0.01 -31.91
N LYS A 441 -20.16 -0.25 -31.13
CA LYS A 441 -20.06 -0.76 -29.77
C LYS A 441 -20.60 -2.18 -29.72
N VAL A 442 -19.84 -3.11 -29.15
CA VAL A 442 -20.20 -4.53 -29.02
C VAL A 442 -20.26 -4.87 -27.54
N ILE A 443 -21.29 -5.62 -27.14
CA ILE A 443 -21.57 -6.01 -25.76
C ILE A 443 -21.63 -7.53 -25.68
N ASN A 444 -20.92 -8.10 -24.71
CA ASN A 444 -20.95 -9.53 -24.41
C ASN A 444 -22.05 -9.87 -23.37
N HIS A 445 -22.39 -11.14 -23.25
CA HIS A 445 -23.31 -11.72 -22.27
C HIS A 445 -22.93 -11.42 -20.81
N PHE A 446 -21.65 -11.12 -20.54
CA PHE A 446 -21.17 -10.70 -19.22
C PHE A 446 -21.41 -9.22 -18.92
N GLY A 447 -21.91 -8.43 -19.89
CA GLY A 447 -22.18 -7.00 -19.73
C GLY A 447 -21.01 -6.08 -20.08
N ASP A 448 -19.87 -6.63 -20.50
CA ASP A 448 -18.71 -5.86 -20.95
C ASP A 448 -18.92 -5.25 -22.34
N GLU A 449 -18.54 -3.98 -22.51
CA GLU A 449 -18.77 -3.20 -23.74
C GLU A 449 -17.47 -2.75 -24.44
N VAL A 450 -17.19 -3.17 -25.67
CA VAL A 450 -16.03 -2.69 -26.44
C VAL A 450 -16.49 -1.77 -27.56
N GLN A 451 -15.76 -0.68 -27.79
CA GLN A 451 -16.03 0.24 -28.88
C GLN A 451 -14.86 0.30 -29.86
N LYS A 452 -15.17 0.43 -31.14
CA LYS A 452 -14.20 0.60 -32.21
C LYS A 452 -14.66 1.70 -33.15
N VAL A 453 -13.76 2.66 -33.40
CA VAL A 453 -14.03 3.83 -34.25
C VAL A 453 -13.35 3.62 -35.60
N PHE A 454 -14.05 3.97 -36.67
CA PHE A 454 -13.58 3.89 -38.05
C PHE A 454 -13.68 5.26 -38.71
N ASP A 455 -12.67 5.60 -39.50
CA ASP A 455 -12.72 6.73 -40.43
C ASP A 455 -13.21 6.22 -41.81
N VAL A 456 -14.21 6.88 -42.40
CA VAL A 456 -14.95 6.43 -43.60
C VAL A 456 -14.95 7.45 -44.72
#